data_AF-A0A218YWT0-F1
#
_entry.id   AF-A0A218YWT0-F1
#
_cell.length_a   1.000
_cell.length_b   1.000
_cell.length_c   1.000
_cell.angle_alpha   90.00
_cell.angle_beta   90.00
_cell.angle_gamma   90.00
#
_symmetry.space_group_name_H-M   'P 1'
#
loop_
_entity.id
_entity.type
_entity.pdbx_description
1 polymer ?
#
loop_
_entity_poly.entity_id
_entity_poly.type
_entity_poly.pdbx_seq_one_letter_code
_entity_poly.pdbx_strand_id
1 'polypeptide(L)'
;MAQSHEEILELLLEAQKEHGLSIIKLSEPVWGELRQKAGERTSDVSADVFDNPTPASLQADLAHYKEELFSKLRFSYLEQVTKEKFIRAIVGDPPLVVEHQENVELEASLSISKAALKSQKTDVAELVAELEKRGRELCQKYENVQMQTSQLKELPQTIQRLESNIEKLKAEQQPGLSPRLNMPLDKTFAAIEERERERAELDMQLEQLQVMVPRKTKELERLNAELQPLEAKRLGSTASAREAKRRKEEALGGVGDDLEERDNWGEKAKRRKTTGTGRMRHLKGVPRRFKNGFQTGAPKDARGPSVKAE
;
A
#
# COMPACT_ATOMS: atom_id res chain seq x y z
N MET A 1 25.90 29.03 5.99
CA MET A 1 25.56 28.12 7.10
C MET A 1 24.19 27.57 6.78
N ALA A 2 24.06 26.28 6.46
CA ALA A 2 22.74 25.71 6.17
C ALA A 2 21.95 25.70 7.48
N GLN A 3 20.99 26.61 7.62
CA GLN A 3 20.06 26.61 8.75
C GLN A 3 19.31 25.28 8.70
N SER A 4 19.21 24.60 9.84
CA SER A 4 18.44 23.36 9.91
C SER A 4 16.95 23.66 9.64
N HIS A 5 16.20 22.68 9.12
CA HIS A 5 14.79 22.89 8.81
C HIS A 5 13.95 23.23 10.07
N GLU A 6 14.39 22.76 11.23
CA GLU A 6 13.81 23.06 12.54
C GLU A 6 14.05 24.53 12.93
N GLU A 7 15.28 25.03 12.78
CA GLU A 7 15.61 26.45 13.00
C GLU A 7 14.78 27.38 12.10
N ILE A 8 14.60 27.02 10.83
CA ILE A 8 13.81 27.83 9.88
C ILE A 8 12.33 27.85 10.31
N LEU A 9 11.80 26.71 10.76
CA LEU A 9 10.42 26.61 11.21
C LEU A 9 10.18 27.39 12.50
N GLU A 10 11.12 27.37 13.44
CA GLU A 10 11.06 28.17 14.67
C GLU A 10 11.07 29.67 14.36
N LEU A 11 12.00 30.13 13.52
CA LEU A 11 12.06 31.53 13.08
C LEU A 11 10.78 31.98 12.36
N LEU A 12 10.18 31.12 11.53
CA LEU A 12 8.90 31.42 10.87
C LEU A 12 7.74 31.51 11.87
N LEU A 13 7.70 30.63 12.88
CA LEU A 13 6.67 30.67 13.92
C LEU A 13 6.82 31.89 14.83
N GLU A 14 8.05 32.32 15.13
CA GLU A 14 8.32 33.55 15.87
C GLU A 14 7.86 34.78 15.08
N ALA A 15 8.27 34.89 13.81
CA ALA A 15 7.86 35.99 12.93
C ALA A 15 6.33 36.08 12.74
N GLN A 16 5.63 34.93 12.70
CA GLN A 16 4.16 34.90 12.64
C GLN A 16 3.48 35.37 13.93
N LYS A 17 4.09 35.13 15.09
CA LYS A 17 3.55 35.57 16.39
C LYS A 17 3.74 37.07 16.60
N GLU A 18 4.87 37.62 16.14
CA GLU A 18 5.19 39.03 16.31
C GLU A 18 4.30 39.96 15.46
N HIS A 19 3.77 39.47 14.33
CA HIS A 19 2.98 40.27 13.40
C HIS A 19 1.50 39.86 13.34
N GLY A 20 0.82 39.92 14.49
CA GLY A 20 -0.65 39.81 14.58
C GLY A 20 -1.40 41.04 14.07
N LEU A 21 -1.03 41.60 12.91
CA LEU A 21 -1.69 42.75 12.29
C LEU A 21 -2.97 42.29 11.59
N SER A 22 -4.08 42.24 12.32
CA SER A 22 -5.40 42.16 11.68
C SER A 22 -5.96 43.55 11.47
N ILE A 23 -6.43 43.83 10.25
CA ILE A 23 -7.11 45.09 9.91
C ILE A 23 -8.24 45.37 10.90
N ILE A 24 -8.91 44.31 11.37
CA ILE A 24 -9.98 44.38 12.38
C ILE A 24 -9.46 44.97 13.71
N LYS A 25 -8.35 44.46 14.27
CA LYS A 25 -7.75 44.98 15.51
C LYS A 25 -7.26 46.43 15.37
N LEU A 26 -6.75 46.78 14.19
CA LEU A 26 -6.30 48.16 13.92
C LEU A 26 -7.47 49.13 13.71
N SER A 27 -8.59 48.62 13.20
CA SER A 27 -9.79 49.42 12.95
C SER A 27 -10.71 49.53 14.18
N GLU A 28 -10.60 48.62 15.14
CA GLU A 28 -11.36 48.59 16.39
C GLU A 28 -11.38 49.92 17.17
N PRO A 29 -10.27 50.67 17.34
CA PRO A 29 -10.32 52.00 17.96
C PRO A 29 -11.11 53.03 17.13
N VAL A 30 -11.08 52.94 15.80
CA VAL A 30 -11.82 53.84 14.90
C VAL A 30 -13.32 53.52 14.91
N TRP A 31 -13.67 52.24 14.90
CA TRP A 31 -15.07 51.77 14.92
C TRP A 31 -15.69 51.83 16.31
N GLY A 32 -14.91 51.59 17.37
CA GLY A 32 -15.36 51.64 18.76
C GLY A 32 -15.87 53.03 19.15
N GLU A 33 -15.17 54.08 18.74
CA GLU A 33 -15.61 55.47 18.93
C GLU A 33 -16.91 55.79 18.14
N LEU A 34 -17.07 55.21 16.95
CA LEU A 34 -18.26 55.40 16.11
C LEU A 34 -19.48 54.64 16.68
N ARG A 35 -19.29 53.42 17.19
CA ARG A 35 -20.33 52.57 17.80
C ARG A 35 -20.82 53.15 19.13
N GLN A 36 -19.93 53.73 19.92
CA GLN A 36 -20.30 54.45 21.16
C GLN A 36 -21.14 55.71 20.88
N LYS A 37 -20.87 56.43 19.78
CA LYS A 37 -21.68 57.58 19.36
C LYS A 37 -23.03 57.22 18.72
N ALA A 38 -23.15 56.03 18.13
CA ALA A 38 -24.39 55.56 17.49
C ALA A 38 -25.43 55.00 18.48
N GLY A 39 -25.01 54.61 19.69
CA GLY A 39 -25.88 53.96 20.70
C GLY A 39 -27.06 54.79 21.22
N GLU A 40 -27.14 56.08 20.93
CA GLU A 40 -28.25 56.97 21.36
C GLU A 40 -29.32 57.23 20.29
N ARG A 41 -29.15 56.76 19.04
CA ARG A 41 -30.11 57.02 17.95
C ARG A 41 -30.64 55.70 17.39
N THR A 42 -31.70 55.18 18.01
CA THR A 42 -32.28 53.85 17.73
C THR A 42 -33.29 53.80 16.58
N SER A 43 -33.31 54.78 15.67
CA SER A 43 -34.31 54.83 14.59
C SER A 43 -33.73 54.93 13.18
N ASP A 44 -32.50 54.46 12.95
CA ASP A 44 -31.96 54.32 11.59
C ASP A 44 -31.74 52.84 11.24
N VAL A 45 -32.18 52.45 10.04
CA VAL A 45 -32.20 51.09 9.47
C VAL A 45 -30.80 50.46 9.28
N SER A 46 -29.75 51.11 9.79
CA SER A 46 -28.34 50.76 9.54
C SER A 46 -27.62 50.13 10.74
N ALA A 47 -28.34 49.68 11.77
CA ALA A 47 -27.73 49.07 12.96
C ALA A 47 -27.12 47.68 12.68
N ASP A 48 -27.67 46.91 11.73
CA ASP A 48 -27.21 45.54 11.40
C ASP A 48 -25.91 45.49 10.56
N VAL A 49 -25.42 46.64 10.09
CA VAL A 49 -24.24 46.72 9.20
C VAL A 49 -22.93 46.38 9.92
N PHE A 50 -22.88 46.58 11.25
CA PHE A 50 -21.65 46.48 12.03
C PHE A 50 -21.43 45.11 12.70
N ASP A 51 -22.42 44.22 12.64
CA ASP A 51 -22.37 42.99 13.42
C ASP A 51 -21.68 41.83 12.69
N ASN A 52 -21.57 41.85 11.35
CA ASN A 52 -20.76 40.90 10.56
C ASN A 52 -20.44 41.42 9.13
N PRO A 53 -19.39 42.24 8.93
CA PRO A 53 -19.07 42.78 7.62
C PRO A 53 -18.43 41.72 6.70
N THR A 54 -19.09 41.42 5.59
CA THR A 54 -18.51 40.64 4.48
C THR A 54 -17.88 41.61 3.46
N PRO A 55 -16.80 41.26 2.74
CA PRO A 55 -16.21 42.18 1.74
C PRO A 55 -17.22 42.73 0.72
N ALA A 56 -18.17 41.89 0.30
CA ALA A 56 -19.24 42.29 -0.62
C ALA A 56 -20.26 43.24 0.01
N SER A 57 -20.58 43.09 1.30
CA SER A 57 -21.51 44.00 1.99
C SER A 57 -20.89 45.38 2.18
N LEU A 58 -19.63 45.44 2.63
CA LEU A 58 -18.89 46.70 2.75
C LEU A 58 -18.78 47.46 1.42
N GLN A 59 -18.60 46.74 0.31
CA GLN A 59 -18.55 47.37 -1.01
C GLN A 59 -19.91 47.96 -1.43
N ALA A 60 -21.00 47.24 -1.15
CA ALA A 60 -22.36 47.73 -1.40
C ALA A 60 -22.67 48.96 -0.53
N ASP A 61 -22.27 48.95 0.74
CA ASP A 61 -22.45 50.07 1.66
C ASP A 61 -21.68 51.32 1.20
N LEU A 62 -20.42 51.15 0.78
CA LEU A 62 -19.63 52.25 0.23
C LEU A 62 -20.29 52.87 -1.00
N ALA A 63 -20.90 52.06 -1.86
CA ALA A 63 -21.64 52.55 -3.02
C ALA A 63 -22.90 53.32 -2.58
N HIS A 64 -23.71 52.77 -1.68
CA HIS A 64 -24.91 53.44 -1.17
C HIS A 64 -24.57 54.79 -0.49
N TYR A 65 -23.56 54.84 0.38
CA TYR A 65 -23.17 56.08 1.04
C TYR A 65 -22.65 57.13 0.06
N LYS A 66 -21.76 56.75 -0.87
CA LYS A 66 -21.15 57.69 -1.82
C LYS A 66 -22.16 58.19 -2.86
N GLU A 67 -22.88 57.27 -3.49
CA GLU A 67 -23.72 57.58 -4.65
C GLU A 67 -25.09 58.08 -4.26
N GLU A 68 -25.67 57.58 -3.17
CA GLU A 68 -27.06 57.91 -2.81
C GLU A 68 -27.16 58.89 -1.65
N LEU A 69 -26.50 58.63 -0.52
CA LEU A 69 -26.74 59.43 0.70
C LEU A 69 -25.97 60.75 0.67
N PHE A 70 -24.66 60.73 0.42
CA PHE A 70 -23.84 61.93 0.44
C PHE A 70 -24.10 62.87 -0.73
N SER A 71 -24.45 62.36 -1.91
CA SER A 71 -24.83 63.19 -3.05
C SER A 71 -26.13 63.97 -2.78
N LYS A 72 -27.17 63.29 -2.29
CA LYS A 72 -28.47 63.88 -1.92
C LYS A 72 -28.33 64.85 -0.75
N LEU A 73 -27.58 64.47 0.29
CA LEU A 73 -27.33 65.33 1.46
C LEU A 73 -26.55 66.59 1.06
N ARG A 74 -25.50 66.44 0.25
CA ARG A 74 -24.71 67.57 -0.27
C ARG A 74 -25.58 68.53 -1.08
N PHE A 75 -26.44 68.01 -1.95
CA PHE A 75 -27.32 68.84 -2.77
C PHE A 75 -28.30 69.63 -1.90
N SER A 76 -29.00 68.94 -0.98
CA SER A 76 -29.94 69.58 -0.04
C SER A 76 -29.25 70.64 0.83
N TYR A 77 -28.07 70.33 1.37
CA TYR A 77 -27.31 71.27 2.19
C TYR A 77 -26.87 72.52 1.39
N LEU A 78 -26.34 72.34 0.18
CA LEU A 78 -25.95 73.47 -0.67
C LEU A 78 -27.16 74.35 -1.03
N GLU A 79 -28.30 73.73 -1.32
CA GLU A 79 -29.55 74.45 -1.59
C GLU A 79 -30.03 75.24 -0.35
N GLN A 80 -30.00 74.64 0.84
CA GLN A 80 -30.40 75.31 2.07
C GLN A 80 -29.47 76.48 2.42
N VAL A 81 -28.15 76.27 2.35
CA VAL A 81 -27.15 77.30 2.64
C VAL A 81 -27.23 78.46 1.65
N THR A 82 -27.49 78.17 0.36
CA THR A 82 -27.66 79.24 -0.64
C THR A 82 -28.91 80.05 -0.39
N LYS A 83 -30.05 79.41 -0.09
CA LYS A 83 -31.29 80.10 0.30
C LYS A 83 -31.10 80.97 1.54
N GLU A 84 -30.46 80.43 2.58
CA GLU A 84 -30.19 81.16 3.82
C GLU A 84 -29.27 82.37 3.59
N LYS A 85 -28.16 82.18 2.87
CA LYS A 85 -27.24 83.27 2.53
C LYS A 85 -27.92 84.35 1.71
N PHE A 86 -28.77 83.97 0.75
CA PHE A 86 -29.53 84.92 -0.06
C PHE A 86 -30.49 85.76 0.79
N ILE A 87 -31.27 85.13 1.67
CA ILE A 87 -32.18 85.84 2.57
C ILE A 87 -31.39 86.79 3.49
N ARG A 88 -30.27 86.33 4.06
CA ARG A 88 -29.40 87.17 4.91
C ARG A 88 -28.80 88.36 4.14
N ALA A 89 -28.42 88.17 2.88
CA ALA A 89 -27.86 89.23 2.05
C ALA A 89 -28.89 90.34 1.74
N ILE A 90 -30.17 89.98 1.57
CA ILE A 90 -31.26 90.94 1.30
C ILE A 90 -31.77 91.63 2.57
N VAL A 91 -31.86 90.88 3.67
CA VAL A 91 -32.45 91.37 4.94
C VAL A 91 -31.41 92.08 5.83
N GLY A 92 -30.12 91.90 5.58
CA GLY A 92 -29.05 92.59 6.31
C GLY A 92 -29.06 94.10 6.06
N ASP A 93 -28.80 94.88 7.10
CA ASP A 93 -28.57 96.32 7.02
C ASP A 93 -27.06 96.61 7.24
N PRO A 94 -26.30 97.07 6.23
CA PRO A 94 -26.70 97.36 4.84
C PRO A 94 -26.83 96.11 3.94
N PRO A 95 -27.65 96.15 2.88
CA PRO A 95 -27.83 95.02 1.97
C PRO A 95 -26.53 94.69 1.24
N LEU A 96 -26.21 93.41 1.15
CA LEU A 96 -24.99 92.95 0.50
C LEU A 96 -25.20 92.90 -1.02
N VAL A 97 -24.56 93.82 -1.74
CA VAL A 97 -24.55 93.86 -3.21
C VAL A 97 -23.29 93.15 -3.69
N VAL A 98 -23.45 92.08 -4.45
CA VAL A 98 -22.31 91.36 -5.05
C VAL A 98 -21.89 92.07 -6.32
N GLU A 99 -20.65 92.55 -6.38
CA GLU A 99 -20.14 93.21 -7.58
C GLU A 99 -19.68 92.19 -8.64
N HIS A 100 -19.71 92.58 -9.91
CA HIS A 100 -19.23 91.72 -11.00
C HIS A 100 -17.74 91.39 -10.85
N GLN A 101 -16.94 92.36 -10.39
CA GLN A 101 -15.50 92.20 -10.20
C GLN A 101 -15.18 91.15 -9.12
N GLU A 102 -15.92 91.16 -8.00
CA GLU A 102 -15.79 90.16 -6.93
C GLU A 102 -16.10 88.74 -7.44
N ASN A 103 -17.09 88.59 -8.32
CA ASN A 103 -17.39 87.30 -8.94
C ASN A 103 -16.24 86.81 -9.82
N VAL A 104 -15.63 87.69 -10.61
CA VAL A 104 -14.47 87.34 -11.46
C VAL A 104 -13.27 86.89 -10.61
N GLU A 105 -13.00 87.58 -9.50
CA GLU A 105 -11.92 87.21 -8.58
C GLU A 105 -12.18 85.89 -7.84
N LEU A 106 -13.43 85.66 -7.41
CA LEU A 106 -13.85 84.39 -6.82
C LEU A 106 -13.78 83.25 -7.84
N GLU A 107 -14.17 83.47 -9.09
CA GLU A 107 -14.04 82.47 -10.15
C GLU A 107 -12.57 82.11 -10.44
N ALA A 108 -11.68 83.11 -10.45
CA ALA A 108 -10.25 82.91 -10.60
C ALA A 108 -9.67 82.07 -9.45
N SER A 109 -9.97 82.42 -8.19
CA SER A 109 -9.51 81.66 -7.01
C SER A 109 -10.11 80.24 -6.95
N LEU A 110 -11.37 80.08 -7.36
CA LEU A 110 -12.02 78.78 -7.49
C LEU A 110 -11.37 77.94 -8.59
N SER A 111 -10.91 78.53 -9.69
CA SER A 111 -10.22 77.79 -10.74
C SER A 111 -8.91 77.19 -10.23
N ILE A 112 -8.14 77.94 -9.45
CA ILE A 112 -6.86 77.52 -8.86
C ILE A 112 -7.09 76.40 -7.84
N SER A 113 -8.02 76.59 -6.90
CA SER A 113 -8.34 75.59 -5.88
C SER A 113 -8.95 74.31 -6.49
N LYS A 114 -9.78 74.43 -7.54
CA LYS A 114 -10.29 73.26 -8.28
C LYS A 114 -9.17 72.50 -8.97
N ALA A 115 -8.17 73.19 -9.54
CA ALA A 115 -7.02 72.53 -10.14
C ALA A 115 -6.18 71.78 -9.10
N ALA A 116 -5.87 72.42 -7.96
CA ALA A 116 -5.15 71.78 -6.86
C ALA A 116 -5.92 70.58 -6.25
N LEU A 117 -7.24 70.69 -6.10
CA LEU A 117 -8.07 69.58 -5.63
C LEU A 117 -8.09 68.42 -6.64
N LYS A 118 -8.06 68.72 -7.94
CA LYS A 118 -7.99 67.68 -8.98
C LYS A 118 -6.67 66.93 -8.94
N SER A 119 -5.53 67.62 -8.79
CA SER A 119 -4.23 66.95 -8.68
C SER A 119 -4.15 66.09 -7.41
N GLN A 120 -4.60 66.60 -6.26
CA GLN A 120 -4.62 65.78 -5.03
C GLN A 120 -5.54 64.56 -5.15
N LYS A 121 -6.67 64.68 -5.87
CA LYS A 121 -7.56 63.54 -6.12
C LYS A 121 -6.91 62.48 -7.01
N THR A 122 -6.14 62.88 -8.01
CA THR A 122 -5.40 61.92 -8.85
C THR A 122 -4.31 61.24 -8.03
N ASP A 123 -3.55 61.98 -7.23
CA ASP A 123 -2.50 61.41 -6.37
C ASP A 123 -3.06 60.39 -5.37
N VAL A 124 -4.17 60.70 -4.71
CA VAL A 124 -4.84 59.78 -3.79
C VAL A 124 -5.37 58.54 -4.53
N ALA A 125 -5.92 58.69 -5.74
CA ALA A 125 -6.40 57.56 -6.52
C ALA A 125 -5.25 56.63 -6.95
N GLU A 126 -4.11 57.20 -7.34
CA GLU A 126 -2.90 56.44 -7.69
C GLU A 126 -2.34 55.68 -6.48
N LEU A 127 -2.22 56.35 -5.32
CA LEU A 127 -1.78 55.71 -4.08
C LEU A 127 -2.70 54.55 -3.66
N VAL A 128 -4.01 54.71 -3.78
CA VAL A 128 -4.97 53.64 -3.48
C VAL A 128 -4.79 52.45 -4.43
N ALA A 129 -4.62 52.71 -5.73
CA ALA A 129 -4.37 51.65 -6.72
C ALA A 129 -3.06 50.90 -6.45
N GLU A 130 -2.00 51.61 -6.06
CA GLU A 130 -0.74 50.97 -5.64
C GLU A 130 -0.89 50.12 -4.38
N LEU A 131 -1.64 50.62 -3.38
CA LEU A 131 -1.90 49.88 -2.15
C LEU A 131 -2.71 48.62 -2.41
N GLU A 132 -3.72 48.67 -3.28
CA GLU A 132 -4.50 47.49 -3.68
C GLU A 132 -3.62 46.46 -4.39
N LYS A 133 -2.74 46.90 -5.30
CA LYS A 133 -1.79 46.01 -5.98
C LYS A 133 -0.84 45.34 -4.99
N ARG A 134 -0.19 46.13 -4.12
CA ARG A 134 0.72 45.62 -3.09
C ARG A 134 -0.01 44.68 -2.12
N GLY A 135 -1.26 44.99 -1.77
CA GLY A 135 -2.12 44.14 -0.94
C GLY A 135 -2.34 42.77 -1.56
N ARG A 136 -2.69 42.70 -2.85
CA ARG A 136 -2.87 41.43 -3.57
C ARG A 136 -1.57 40.62 -3.66
N GLU A 137 -0.46 41.27 -3.97
CA GLU A 137 0.87 40.62 -4.02
C GLU A 137 1.27 40.07 -2.65
N LEU A 138 0.97 40.80 -1.57
CA LEU A 138 1.26 40.37 -0.20
C LEU A 138 0.39 39.18 0.21
N CYS A 139 -0.90 39.16 -0.13
CA CYS A 139 -1.78 38.01 0.10
C CYS A 139 -1.25 36.75 -0.57
N GLN A 140 -0.86 36.82 -1.85
CA GLN A 140 -0.29 35.69 -2.58
C GLN A 140 1.01 35.19 -1.95
N LYS A 141 1.91 36.12 -1.57
CA LYS A 141 3.15 35.76 -0.87
C LYS A 141 2.88 35.09 0.47
N TYR A 142 1.91 35.60 1.22
CA TYR A 142 1.52 35.05 2.52
C TYR A 142 0.95 33.64 2.39
N GLU A 143 0.05 33.40 1.43
CA GLU A 143 -0.49 32.06 1.12
C GLU A 143 0.63 31.09 0.75
N ASN A 144 1.58 31.50 -0.11
CA ASN A 144 2.72 30.69 -0.48
C ASN A 144 3.60 30.32 0.73
N VAL A 145 3.88 31.29 1.61
CA VAL A 145 4.65 31.04 2.83
C VAL A 145 3.90 30.09 3.77
N GLN A 146 2.57 30.22 3.91
CA GLN A 146 1.77 29.28 4.70
C GLN A 146 1.85 27.85 4.13
N MET A 147 1.71 27.70 2.81
CA MET A 147 1.83 26.40 2.13
C MET A 147 3.23 25.80 2.27
N GLN A 148 4.28 26.60 2.17
CA GLN A 148 5.65 26.14 2.39
C GLN A 148 5.88 25.75 3.86
N THR A 149 5.29 26.48 4.79
CA THR A 149 5.37 26.18 6.23
C THR A 149 4.68 24.86 6.56
N SER A 150 3.54 24.54 5.93
CA SER A 150 2.89 23.23 6.11
C SER A 150 3.72 22.10 5.50
N GLN A 151 4.30 22.32 4.31
CA GLN A 151 5.22 21.35 3.69
C GLN A 151 6.45 21.09 4.57
N LEU A 152 7.06 22.13 5.15
CA LEU A 152 8.20 21.98 6.06
C LEU A 152 7.86 21.19 7.33
N LYS A 153 6.60 21.21 7.78
CA LYS A 153 6.13 20.38 8.91
C LYS A 153 5.97 18.91 8.53
N GLU A 154 5.47 18.63 7.33
CA GLU A 154 5.10 17.27 6.91
C GLU A 154 6.27 16.51 6.29
N LEU A 155 7.07 17.16 5.45
CA LEU A 155 8.13 16.52 4.68
C LEU A 155 9.15 15.75 5.54
N PRO A 156 9.66 16.28 6.68
CA PRO A 156 10.60 15.54 7.52
C PRO A 156 10.03 14.20 8.01
N GLN A 157 8.75 14.17 8.39
CA GLN A 157 8.09 12.93 8.81
C GLN A 157 7.95 11.95 7.66
N THR A 158 7.64 12.43 6.45
CA THR A 158 7.57 11.57 5.27
C THR A 158 8.93 11.01 4.89
N ILE A 159 9.99 11.81 4.98
CA ILE A 159 11.38 11.39 4.72
C ILE A 159 11.77 10.29 5.70
N GLN A 160 11.57 10.49 7.00
CA GLN A 160 11.85 9.46 8.02
C GLN A 160 11.06 8.16 7.78
N ARG A 161 9.78 8.26 7.39
CA ARG A 161 8.97 7.08 7.04
C ARG A 161 9.55 6.35 5.83
N LEU A 162 9.91 7.07 4.77
CA LEU A 162 10.50 6.50 3.56
C LEU A 162 11.87 5.88 3.85
N GLU A 163 12.72 6.52 4.64
CA GLU A 163 14.00 5.97 5.09
C GLU A 163 13.80 4.67 5.87
N SER A 164 12.87 4.64 6.83
CA SER A 164 12.55 3.42 7.58
C SER A 164 12.03 2.29 6.67
N ASN A 165 11.27 2.62 5.62
CA ASN A 165 10.79 1.65 4.65
C ASN A 165 11.93 1.14 3.77
N ILE A 166 12.84 2.01 3.34
CA ILE A 166 14.04 1.63 2.60
C ILE A 166 14.91 0.71 3.45
N GLU A 167 15.07 0.98 4.75
CA GLU A 167 15.81 0.12 5.67
C GLU A 167 15.15 -1.25 5.85
N LYS A 168 13.82 -1.30 6.00
CA LYS A 168 13.06 -2.57 6.05
C LYS A 168 13.23 -3.38 4.77
N LEU A 169 13.04 -2.75 3.61
CA LEU A 169 13.21 -3.41 2.31
C LEU A 169 14.65 -3.88 2.11
N LYS A 170 15.64 -3.07 2.50
CA LYS A 170 17.04 -3.49 2.49
C LYS A 170 17.30 -4.68 3.41
N ALA A 171 16.68 -4.72 4.60
CA ALA A 171 16.79 -5.82 5.54
C ALA A 171 16.12 -7.11 5.02
N GLU A 172 14.95 -6.99 4.39
CA GLU A 172 14.29 -8.11 3.68
C GLU A 172 15.14 -8.62 2.51
N GLN A 173 15.83 -7.71 1.83
CA GLN A 173 16.77 -8.01 0.76
C GLN A 173 18.16 -8.41 1.27
N GLN A 174 18.44 -8.43 2.58
CA GLN A 174 19.67 -9.04 3.07
C GLN A 174 19.67 -10.54 2.74
N PRO A 175 20.84 -11.16 2.48
CA PRO A 175 20.95 -12.57 2.10
C PRO A 175 20.40 -13.49 3.18
N GLY A 176 19.09 -13.78 3.10
CA GLY A 176 18.39 -14.78 3.89
C GLY A 176 18.40 -16.17 3.24
N LEU A 177 17.51 -17.03 3.74
CA LEU A 177 17.36 -18.48 3.44
C LEU A 177 17.23 -18.86 1.95
N SER A 178 17.02 -17.90 1.03
CA SER A 178 16.84 -18.14 -0.41
C SER A 178 17.91 -17.39 -1.23
N PRO A 179 19.07 -18.03 -1.50
CA PRO A 179 20.14 -17.47 -2.32
C PRO A 179 19.71 -17.01 -3.72
N ARG A 180 18.59 -17.55 -4.23
CA ARG A 180 18.05 -17.25 -5.56
C ARG A 180 17.40 -15.87 -5.69
N LEU A 181 16.90 -15.30 -4.59
CA LEU A 181 16.22 -14.00 -4.61
C LEU A 181 17.20 -12.81 -4.59
N ASN A 182 18.47 -13.06 -4.25
CA ASN A 182 19.53 -12.05 -4.18
C ASN A 182 20.64 -12.26 -5.21
N MET A 183 20.37 -13.02 -6.28
CA MET A 183 21.33 -13.14 -7.36
C MET A 183 21.33 -11.88 -8.23
N PRO A 184 22.51 -11.37 -8.62
CA PRO A 184 22.61 -10.33 -9.64
C PRO A 184 22.02 -10.84 -10.96
N LEU A 185 21.53 -9.91 -11.77
CA LEU A 185 20.75 -10.19 -12.97
C LEU A 185 21.45 -11.20 -13.91
N ASP A 186 22.76 -11.04 -14.12
CA ASP A 186 23.56 -11.94 -14.97
C ASP A 186 23.54 -13.40 -14.48
N LYS A 187 23.62 -13.60 -13.16
CA LYS A 187 23.56 -14.94 -12.56
C LYS A 187 22.16 -15.54 -12.64
N THR A 188 21.12 -14.70 -12.56
CA THR A 188 19.74 -15.18 -12.76
C THR A 188 19.50 -15.62 -14.19
N PHE A 189 20.01 -14.89 -15.18
CA PHE A 189 19.92 -15.30 -16.59
C PHE A 189 20.66 -16.62 -16.84
N ALA A 190 21.90 -16.76 -16.34
CA ALA A 190 22.63 -18.01 -16.46
C ALA A 190 21.89 -19.20 -15.79
N ALA A 191 21.30 -19.00 -14.61
CA ALA A 191 20.52 -20.03 -13.93
C ALA A 191 19.23 -20.38 -14.69
N ILE A 192 18.58 -19.41 -15.33
CA ILE A 192 17.40 -19.64 -16.19
C ILE A 192 17.81 -20.47 -17.41
N GLU A 193 18.90 -20.10 -18.11
CA GLU A 193 19.41 -20.87 -19.24
C GLU A 193 19.73 -22.32 -18.86
N GLU A 194 20.34 -22.55 -17.70
CA GLU A 194 20.57 -23.90 -17.18
C GLU A 194 19.26 -24.66 -16.95
N ARG A 195 18.25 -24.03 -16.34
CA ARG A 195 16.94 -24.66 -16.14
C ARG A 195 16.23 -24.96 -17.47
N GLU A 196 16.36 -24.08 -18.45
CA GLU A 196 15.79 -24.28 -19.79
C GLU A 196 16.47 -25.46 -20.51
N ARG A 197 17.80 -25.60 -20.38
CA ARG A 197 18.54 -26.77 -20.89
C ARG A 197 18.08 -28.06 -20.21
N GLU A 198 18.01 -28.08 -18.88
CA GLU A 198 17.50 -29.24 -18.11
C GLU A 198 16.06 -29.60 -18.54
N ARG A 199 15.19 -28.60 -18.75
CA ARG A 199 13.82 -28.83 -19.21
C ARG A 199 13.78 -29.41 -20.61
N ALA A 200 14.59 -28.89 -21.53
CA ALA A 200 14.69 -29.41 -22.89
C ALA A 200 15.18 -30.86 -22.93
N GLU A 201 16.17 -31.20 -22.09
CA GLU A 201 16.65 -32.59 -21.95
C GLU A 201 15.56 -33.53 -21.42
N LEU A 202 14.80 -33.09 -20.41
CA LEU A 202 13.66 -33.86 -19.89
C LEU A 202 12.54 -34.01 -20.92
N ASP A 203 12.23 -32.95 -21.68
CA ASP A 203 11.24 -32.99 -22.76
C ASP A 203 11.67 -33.99 -23.85
N MET A 204 12.95 -34.02 -24.24
CA MET A 204 13.47 -35.02 -25.17
C MET A 204 13.36 -36.45 -24.63
N GLN A 205 13.66 -36.66 -23.35
CA GLN A 205 13.51 -37.97 -22.69
C GLN A 205 12.04 -38.40 -22.64
N LEU A 206 11.13 -37.47 -22.33
CA LEU A 206 9.70 -37.72 -22.33
C LEU A 206 9.20 -38.12 -23.72
N GLU A 207 9.65 -37.43 -24.77
CA GLU A 207 9.26 -37.75 -26.15
C GLU A 207 9.80 -39.13 -26.58
N GLN A 208 11.05 -39.45 -26.22
CA GLN A 208 11.61 -40.78 -26.45
C GLN A 208 10.78 -41.88 -25.73
N LEU A 209 10.43 -41.65 -24.47
CA LEU A 209 9.60 -42.59 -23.70
C LEU A 209 8.19 -42.70 -24.29
N GLN A 210 7.57 -41.59 -24.70
CA GLN A 210 6.26 -41.58 -25.36
C GLN A 210 6.26 -42.41 -26.65
N VAL A 211 7.35 -42.44 -27.41
CA VAL A 211 7.49 -43.30 -28.61
C VAL A 211 7.73 -44.77 -28.23
N MET A 212 8.43 -45.04 -27.14
CA MET A 212 8.76 -46.40 -26.70
C MET A 212 7.59 -47.13 -26.04
N VAL A 213 6.75 -46.44 -25.27
CA VAL A 213 5.56 -46.99 -24.60
C VAL A 213 4.61 -47.75 -25.56
N PRO A 214 4.17 -47.20 -26.71
CA PRO A 214 3.29 -47.91 -27.64
C PRO A 214 3.97 -49.12 -28.30
N ARG A 215 5.31 -49.11 -28.47
CA ARG A 215 6.05 -50.26 -29.01
C ARG A 215 6.11 -51.38 -27.99
N LYS A 216 6.46 -51.06 -26.75
CA LYS A 216 6.53 -52.02 -25.64
C LYS A 216 5.16 -52.59 -25.26
N THR A 217 4.10 -51.79 -25.32
CA THR A 217 2.72 -52.30 -25.14
C THR A 217 2.35 -53.30 -26.23
N LYS A 218 2.63 -53.01 -27.51
CA LYS A 218 2.42 -53.98 -28.61
C LYS A 218 3.26 -55.25 -28.47
N GLU A 219 4.53 -55.13 -28.05
CA GLU A 219 5.38 -56.30 -27.76
C GLU A 219 4.80 -57.16 -26.62
N LEU A 220 4.32 -56.53 -25.55
CA LEU A 220 3.64 -57.22 -24.45
C LEU A 220 2.35 -57.90 -24.90
N GLU A 221 1.52 -57.23 -25.70
CA GLU A 221 0.30 -57.81 -26.29
C GLU A 221 0.62 -59.03 -27.15
N ARG A 222 1.66 -58.96 -27.98
CA ARG A 222 2.11 -60.08 -28.81
C ARG A 222 2.59 -61.25 -27.97
N LEU A 223 3.48 -61.02 -27.00
CA LEU A 223 3.98 -62.08 -26.11
C LEU A 223 2.85 -62.70 -25.28
N ASN A 224 1.89 -61.90 -24.84
CA ASN A 224 0.71 -62.39 -24.13
C ASN A 224 -0.14 -63.29 -25.05
N ALA A 225 -0.36 -62.88 -26.30
CA ALA A 225 -1.06 -63.69 -27.29
C ALA A 225 -0.33 -65.02 -27.62
N GLU A 226 1.01 -65.03 -27.60
CA GLU A 226 1.81 -66.24 -27.77
C GLU A 226 1.79 -67.15 -26.52
N LEU A 227 1.69 -66.58 -25.32
CA LEU A 227 1.57 -67.31 -24.06
C LEU A 227 0.19 -67.99 -23.90
N GLN A 228 -0.90 -67.35 -24.30
CA GLN A 228 -2.26 -67.90 -24.20
C GLN A 228 -2.40 -69.36 -24.70
N PRO A 229 -1.97 -69.74 -25.93
CA PRO A 229 -2.06 -71.12 -26.40
C PRO A 229 -1.08 -72.06 -25.69
N LEU A 230 0.08 -71.58 -25.22
CA LEU A 230 1.02 -72.39 -24.44
C LEU A 230 0.48 -72.69 -23.05
N GLU A 231 -0.16 -71.71 -22.41
CA GLU A 231 -0.88 -71.89 -21.15
C GLU A 231 -2.06 -72.84 -21.31
N ALA A 232 -2.85 -72.69 -22.39
CA ALA A 232 -3.93 -73.63 -22.71
C ALA A 232 -3.41 -75.06 -22.95
N LYS A 233 -2.29 -75.22 -23.67
CA LYS A 233 -1.62 -76.53 -23.85
C LYS A 233 -1.09 -77.09 -22.53
N ARG A 234 -0.47 -76.26 -21.69
CA ARG A 234 0.00 -76.67 -20.35
C ARG A 234 -1.18 -77.14 -19.51
N LEU A 235 -2.26 -76.36 -19.46
CA LEU A 235 -3.49 -76.71 -18.74
C LEU A 235 -4.08 -78.02 -19.28
N GLY A 236 -4.20 -78.17 -20.60
CA GLY A 236 -4.67 -79.39 -21.25
C GLY A 236 -3.81 -80.62 -20.95
N SER A 237 -2.48 -80.50 -21.03
CA SER A 237 -1.54 -81.58 -20.67
C SER A 237 -1.59 -81.91 -19.18
N THR A 238 -1.70 -80.91 -18.29
CA THR A 238 -1.85 -81.16 -16.85
C THR A 238 -3.18 -81.79 -16.50
N ALA A 239 -4.27 -81.39 -17.17
CA ALA A 239 -5.59 -82.01 -17.03
C ALA A 239 -5.56 -83.44 -17.55
N SER A 240 -4.95 -83.70 -18.71
CA SER A 240 -4.76 -85.04 -19.27
C SER A 240 -3.88 -85.92 -18.36
N ALA A 241 -2.81 -85.39 -17.79
CA ALA A 241 -1.97 -86.10 -16.83
C ALA A 241 -2.71 -86.38 -15.52
N ARG A 242 -3.52 -85.44 -15.03
CA ARG A 242 -4.40 -85.63 -13.87
C ARG A 242 -5.48 -86.66 -14.14
N GLU A 243 -6.11 -86.64 -15.32
CA GLU A 243 -7.08 -87.64 -15.74
C GLU A 243 -6.46 -89.00 -15.99
N ALA A 244 -5.23 -89.08 -16.51
CA ALA A 244 -4.49 -90.34 -16.66
C ALA A 244 -4.10 -90.90 -15.29
N LYS A 245 -3.71 -90.04 -14.34
CA LYS A 245 -3.50 -90.41 -12.94
C LYS A 245 -4.82 -90.89 -12.31
N ARG A 246 -5.91 -90.17 -12.52
CA ARG A 246 -7.25 -90.54 -12.03
C ARG A 246 -7.72 -91.85 -12.66
N ARG A 247 -7.56 -92.06 -13.97
CA ARG A 247 -7.85 -93.32 -14.66
C ARG A 247 -6.92 -94.44 -14.22
N LYS A 248 -5.66 -94.16 -13.87
CA LYS A 248 -4.75 -95.15 -13.28
C LYS A 248 -5.19 -95.51 -11.87
N GLU A 249 -5.59 -94.54 -11.05
CA GLU A 249 -6.18 -94.74 -9.72
C GLU A 249 -7.53 -95.47 -9.78
N GLU A 250 -8.36 -95.19 -10.80
CA GLU A 250 -9.66 -95.83 -11.06
C GLU A 250 -9.52 -97.22 -11.72
N ALA A 251 -8.51 -97.45 -12.58
CA ALA A 251 -8.20 -98.76 -13.18
C ALA A 251 -7.40 -99.66 -12.23
N LEU A 252 -6.64 -99.07 -11.29
CA LEU A 252 -6.20 -99.71 -10.04
C LEU A 252 -7.30 -99.68 -8.97
N GLY A 253 -8.52 -99.27 -9.34
CA GLY A 253 -9.69 -99.25 -8.48
C GLY A 253 -10.04 -100.66 -8.03
N GLY A 254 -9.55 -100.99 -6.83
CA GLY A 254 -10.06 -102.09 -6.03
C GLY A 254 -9.04 -102.91 -5.24
N VAL A 255 -7.71 -102.73 -5.42
CA VAL A 255 -6.70 -103.56 -4.73
C VAL A 255 -5.45 -102.75 -4.32
N GLY A 256 -5.60 -101.46 -4.01
CA GLY A 256 -4.49 -100.56 -3.67
C GLY A 256 -4.35 -100.22 -2.18
N ASP A 257 -5.46 -100.19 -1.43
CA ASP A 257 -5.47 -99.70 -0.04
C ASP A 257 -5.01 -100.75 1.00
N ASP A 258 -4.97 -102.04 0.65
CA ASP A 258 -4.52 -103.10 1.58
C ASP A 258 -2.98 -103.29 1.62
N LEU A 259 -2.22 -102.66 0.70
CA LEU A 259 -0.76 -102.73 0.70
C LEU A 259 -0.09 -101.60 1.50
N GLU A 260 -0.69 -100.41 1.60
CA GLU A 260 -0.09 -99.27 2.31
C GLU A 260 -0.14 -99.42 3.85
N GLU A 261 -1.03 -100.24 4.41
CA GLU A 261 -1.00 -100.56 5.85
C GLU A 261 0.10 -101.56 6.23
N ARG A 262 0.55 -102.43 5.31
CA ARG A 262 1.56 -103.48 5.61
C ARG A 262 3.01 -102.98 5.53
N ASP A 263 3.28 -101.89 4.80
CA ASP A 263 4.63 -101.33 4.66
C ASP A 263 5.05 -100.42 5.83
N ASN A 264 4.10 -100.01 6.68
CA ASN A 264 4.37 -99.20 7.87
C ASN A 264 5.09 -99.95 9.01
N TRP A 265 5.17 -101.29 8.97
CA TRP A 265 6.01 -102.07 9.87
C TRP A 265 7.49 -102.09 9.45
N GLY A 266 7.77 -102.15 8.14
CA GLY A 266 9.14 -102.16 7.60
C GLY A 266 9.89 -100.85 7.84
N GLU A 267 9.18 -99.73 7.72
CA GLU A 267 9.67 -98.38 8.03
C GLU A 267 9.96 -98.17 9.54
N LYS A 268 9.10 -98.69 10.43
CA LYS A 268 9.34 -98.68 11.89
C LYS A 268 10.52 -99.57 12.31
N ALA A 269 10.78 -100.66 11.59
CA ALA A 269 11.93 -101.54 11.82
C ALA A 269 13.26 -100.92 11.33
N LYS A 270 13.25 -100.21 10.19
CA LYS A 270 14.42 -99.46 9.67
C LYS A 270 14.88 -98.34 10.61
N ARG A 271 13.95 -97.62 11.25
CA ARG A 271 14.27 -96.53 12.20
C ARG A 271 14.94 -97.00 13.51
N ARG A 272 14.89 -98.30 13.84
CA ARG A 272 15.44 -98.87 15.08
C ARG A 272 16.82 -99.56 14.91
N LYS A 273 17.40 -99.58 13.70
CA LYS A 273 18.72 -100.21 13.43
C LYS A 273 19.83 -99.26 12.97
N THR A 274 19.63 -97.94 13.01
CA THR A 274 20.67 -96.98 12.62
C THR A 274 21.26 -96.24 13.82
N THR A 275 22.50 -96.61 14.14
CA THR A 275 23.39 -95.90 15.06
C THR A 275 23.79 -94.54 14.47
N GLY A 276 23.39 -93.45 15.13
CA GLY A 276 24.15 -92.21 15.24
C GLY A 276 24.21 -91.26 14.03
N THR A 277 23.57 -90.10 14.18
CA THR A 277 24.06 -88.82 13.60
C THR A 277 24.29 -87.77 14.71
N GLY A 278 24.66 -88.23 15.90
CA GLY A 278 25.06 -87.37 17.02
C GLY A 278 26.39 -86.63 16.80
N ARG A 279 27.23 -87.05 15.85
CA ARG A 279 28.60 -86.52 15.66
C ARG A 279 28.67 -85.19 14.90
N MET A 280 27.62 -84.75 14.22
CA MET A 280 27.59 -83.47 13.47
C MET A 280 26.51 -82.49 13.97
N ARG A 281 25.93 -82.71 15.16
CA ARG A 281 24.92 -81.80 15.74
C ARG A 281 25.46 -80.36 15.89
N HIS A 282 26.76 -80.20 16.12
CA HIS A 282 27.44 -78.90 16.20
C HIS A 282 27.47 -78.14 14.86
N LEU A 283 27.41 -78.83 13.72
CA LEU A 283 27.43 -78.20 12.39
C LEU A 283 26.08 -77.58 12.00
N LYS A 284 24.97 -78.01 12.62
CA LYS A 284 23.63 -77.47 12.35
C LYS A 284 23.52 -75.97 12.65
N GLY A 285 24.32 -75.45 13.59
CA GLY A 285 24.36 -74.03 13.95
C GLY A 285 25.39 -73.20 13.20
N VAL A 286 26.31 -73.81 12.45
CA VAL A 286 27.46 -73.12 11.83
C VAL A 286 27.05 -72.07 10.79
N PRO A 287 26.08 -72.32 9.88
CA PRO A 287 25.65 -71.29 8.92
C PRO A 287 25.07 -70.04 9.60
N ARG A 288 24.40 -70.21 10.74
CA ARG A 288 23.84 -69.10 11.53
C ARG A 288 24.95 -68.32 12.25
N ARG A 289 25.97 -69.00 12.80
CA ARG A 289 27.12 -68.35 13.43
C ARG A 289 28.00 -67.60 12.43
N PHE A 290 28.16 -68.14 11.21
CA PHE A 290 28.89 -67.49 10.12
C PHE A 290 28.22 -66.17 9.68
N LYS A 291 26.89 -66.16 9.49
CA LYS A 291 26.14 -64.93 9.19
C LYS A 291 26.23 -63.84 10.27
N ASN A 292 26.48 -64.24 11.51
CA ASN A 292 26.65 -63.34 12.65
C ASN A 292 28.13 -63.05 12.98
N GLY A 293 29.06 -63.35 12.07
CA GLY A 293 30.49 -63.04 12.24
C GLY A 293 31.17 -63.74 13.42
N PHE A 294 30.64 -64.89 13.88
CA PHE A 294 31.10 -65.63 15.05
C PHE A 294 31.11 -64.86 16.38
N GLN A 295 30.43 -63.70 16.44
CA GLN A 295 30.32 -62.90 17.65
C GLN A 295 29.51 -63.66 18.71
N THR A 296 30.01 -63.67 19.95
CA THR A 296 29.33 -64.23 21.11
C THR A 296 28.67 -63.10 21.91
N GLY A 297 27.34 -63.09 21.96
CA GLY A 297 26.55 -62.06 22.63
C GLY A 297 25.21 -61.83 21.92
N ALA A 298 24.22 -61.29 22.64
CA ALA A 298 22.98 -60.85 22.01
C ALA A 298 23.24 -59.53 21.24
N PRO A 299 22.67 -59.33 20.04
CA PRO A 299 22.82 -58.07 19.31
C PRO A 299 22.23 -56.91 20.12
N LYS A 300 22.80 -55.70 20.00
CA LYS A 300 22.20 -54.47 20.53
C LYS A 300 20.75 -54.42 20.04
N ASP A 301 19.79 -54.39 20.98
CA ASP A 301 18.33 -54.38 20.80
C ASP A 301 17.58 -55.72 20.70
N ALA A 302 18.20 -56.86 21.04
CA ALA A 302 17.46 -58.11 21.20
C ALA A 302 16.55 -58.10 22.44
N ARG A 303 15.23 -58.27 22.25
CA ARG A 303 14.28 -58.49 23.35
C ARG A 303 14.37 -59.93 23.87
N GLY A 304 15.23 -60.15 24.87
CA GLY A 304 15.35 -61.41 25.62
C GLY A 304 16.24 -61.24 26.85
N PRO A 305 16.13 -62.11 27.88
CA PRO A 305 16.85 -61.93 29.14
C PRO A 305 18.37 -62.02 28.94
N SER A 306 19.09 -60.98 29.37
CA SER A 306 20.55 -60.89 29.30
C SER A 306 21.19 -61.77 30.38
N VAL A 307 21.81 -62.88 29.97
CA VAL A 307 22.64 -63.69 30.88
C VAL A 307 23.99 -62.99 31.02
N LYS A 308 24.35 -62.59 32.25
CA LYS A 308 25.68 -62.04 32.58
C LYS A 308 26.71 -63.14 32.37
N ALA A 309 27.77 -62.83 31.61
CA ALA A 309 28.94 -63.69 31.51
C ALA A 309 29.84 -63.46 32.73
N GLU A 310 30.28 -64.55 33.36
CA GLU A 310 31.54 -64.60 34.12
C GLU A 310 32.73 -64.47 33.17
#